data_AF-A0A352XDC9-F1
#
_entry.id   AF-A0A352XDC9-F1
#
_cell.length_a   1.000
_cell.length_b   1.000
_cell.length_c   1.000
_cell.angle_alpha   90.00
_cell.angle_beta   90.00
_cell.angle_gamma   90.00
#
_symmetry.space_group_name_H-M   'P 1'
#
loop_
_entity.id
_entity.type
_entity.pdbx_description
1 polymer ?
#
loop_
_entity_poly.entity_id
_entity_poly.type
_entity_poly.pdbx_seq_one_letter_code
_entity_poly.pdbx_strand_id
1 'polypeptide(L)'
;MKIEHLILAAIAILSTSTCQLAATARPLSIAEQEVEEQLQAAIAAQKDEGYQLAFPRTLGKLERGVQAPKTVFLNPNREYSFVAVCDRSCSDVDIIVKDMSGRVVASDIASDAIAIVPFLPPAEGRYEVNVRIKKCAARNCDFGLGVFVKS
;
A
#
# COMPACT_ATOMS: atom_id res chain seq x y z
N MET A 1 -80.59 4.32 19.16
CA MET A 1 -79.91 4.95 18.01
C MET A 1 -78.44 4.57 18.05
N LYS A 2 -77.93 4.12 16.90
CA LYS A 2 -76.53 3.72 16.63
C LYS A 2 -75.54 4.85 16.91
N ILE A 3 -74.30 4.50 17.27
CA ILE A 3 -73.10 4.65 16.41
C ILE A 3 -71.96 3.86 17.08
N GLU A 4 -71.42 2.91 16.32
CA GLU A 4 -70.21 2.15 16.64
C GLU A 4 -68.98 2.92 16.17
N HIS A 5 -67.90 2.89 16.94
CA HIS A 5 -66.57 3.24 16.46
C HIS A 5 -65.56 2.18 16.88
N LEU A 6 -65.26 1.31 15.92
CA LEU A 6 -64.05 0.48 15.88
C LEU A 6 -62.82 1.36 16.10
N ILE A 7 -62.05 1.07 17.15
CA ILE A 7 -60.70 1.59 17.30
C ILE A 7 -59.79 0.62 16.53
N LEU A 8 -59.43 0.98 15.30
CA LEU A 8 -58.35 0.32 14.57
C LEU A 8 -57.06 0.48 15.38
N ALA A 9 -56.50 -0.63 15.84
CA ALA A 9 -55.15 -0.68 16.36
C ALA A 9 -54.18 -0.34 15.23
N ALA A 10 -53.60 0.86 15.28
CA ALA A 10 -52.58 1.30 14.35
C ALA A 10 -51.30 0.48 14.57
N ILE A 11 -51.03 -0.48 13.68
CA ILE A 11 -49.74 -1.15 13.60
C ILE A 11 -48.77 -0.14 12.97
N ALA A 12 -47.98 0.53 13.81
CA ALA A 12 -46.89 1.37 13.36
C ALA A 12 -45.78 0.47 12.78
N ILE A 13 -45.72 0.38 11.45
CA ILE A 13 -44.61 -0.26 10.74
C ILE A 13 -43.40 0.68 10.87
N LEU A 14 -42.48 0.37 11.78
CA LEU A 14 -41.17 1.02 11.86
C LEU A 14 -40.37 0.62 10.61
N SER A 15 -40.40 1.48 9.59
CA SER A 15 -39.52 1.36 8.43
C SER A 15 -38.08 1.62 8.89
N THR A 16 -37.31 0.58 9.14
CA THR A 16 -35.85 0.69 9.28
C THR A 16 -35.28 1.08 7.92
N SER A 17 -35.16 2.37 7.67
CA SER A 17 -34.46 2.91 6.51
C SER A 17 -32.98 2.54 6.64
N THR A 18 -32.58 1.43 6.02
CA THR A 18 -31.17 1.12 5.82
C THR A 18 -30.61 2.13 4.83
N CYS A 19 -29.75 3.03 5.31
CA CYS A 19 -28.98 3.91 4.46
C CYS A 19 -28.01 3.04 3.66
N GLN A 20 -28.35 2.73 2.41
CA GLN A 20 -27.46 2.02 1.50
C GLN A 20 -26.37 2.97 1.02
N LEU A 21 -25.24 3.01 1.75
CA LEU A 21 -24.01 3.59 1.23
C LEU A 21 -23.46 2.66 0.15
N ALA A 22 -23.81 2.93 -1.11
CA ALA A 22 -23.11 2.34 -2.23
C ALA A 22 -21.72 2.97 -2.32
N ALA A 23 -20.67 2.22 -1.95
CA ALA A 23 -19.31 2.63 -2.24
C ALA A 23 -19.12 2.63 -3.77
N THR A 24 -18.97 3.81 -4.37
CA THR A 24 -18.68 3.92 -5.80
C THR A 24 -17.19 3.63 -6.02
N ALA A 25 -16.88 2.46 -6.59
CA ALA A 25 -15.53 2.16 -7.03
C ALA A 25 -15.21 3.03 -8.25
N ARG A 26 -14.16 3.87 -8.18
CA ARG A 26 -13.62 4.57 -9.35
C ARG A 26 -12.73 3.61 -10.16
N PRO A 27 -12.70 3.73 -11.50
CA PRO A 27 -11.68 3.03 -12.27
C PRO A 27 -10.29 3.54 -11.87
N LEU A 28 -9.31 2.64 -11.87
CA LEU A 28 -7.90 3.00 -11.73
C LEU A 28 -7.46 3.82 -12.95
N SER A 29 -6.68 4.86 -12.70
CA SER A 29 -5.98 5.58 -13.77
C SER A 29 -4.93 4.67 -14.41
N ILE A 30 -4.46 5.04 -15.61
CA ILE A 30 -3.49 4.23 -16.34
C ILE A 30 -2.18 4.07 -15.54
N ALA A 31 -1.70 5.13 -14.89
CA ALA A 31 -0.51 5.07 -14.03
C ALA A 31 -0.70 4.13 -12.83
N GLU A 32 -1.89 4.16 -12.20
CA GLU A 32 -2.22 3.22 -11.10
C GLU A 32 -2.27 1.77 -11.60
N GLN A 33 -2.76 1.52 -12.81
CA GLN A 33 -2.77 0.19 -13.43
C GLN A 33 -1.35 -0.32 -13.72
N GLU A 34 -0.47 0.53 -14.24
CA GLU A 34 0.94 0.19 -14.50
C GLU A 34 1.68 -0.21 -13.23
N VAL A 35 1.51 0.58 -12.17
CA VAL A 35 2.11 0.27 -10.87
C VAL A 35 1.58 -1.05 -10.32
N GLU A 36 0.27 -1.28 -10.43
CA GLU A 36 -0.36 -2.52 -10.00
C GLU A 36 0.22 -3.73 -10.76
N GLU A 37 0.33 -3.65 -12.08
CA GLU A 37 0.90 -4.70 -12.93
C GLU A 37 2.36 -5.00 -12.56
N GLN A 38 3.20 -3.96 -12.45
CA GLN A 38 4.59 -4.12 -12.04
C GLN A 38 4.73 -4.73 -10.64
N LEU A 39 3.85 -4.34 -9.70
CA LEU A 39 3.87 -4.89 -8.35
C LEU A 39 3.42 -6.36 -8.34
N GLN A 40 2.48 -6.76 -9.19
CA GLN A 40 2.12 -8.17 -9.36
C GLN A 40 3.28 -8.99 -9.93
N ALA A 41 4.01 -8.45 -10.91
CA ALA A 41 5.22 -9.08 -11.43
C ALA A 41 6.31 -9.23 -10.34
N ALA A 42 6.53 -8.19 -9.53
CA ALA A 42 7.44 -8.26 -8.39
C ALA A 42 7.01 -9.32 -7.36
N ILE A 43 5.71 -9.43 -7.07
CA ILE A 43 5.17 -10.47 -6.17
C ILE A 43 5.45 -11.87 -6.72
N ALA A 44 5.24 -12.08 -8.03
CA ALA A 44 5.53 -13.37 -8.67
C ALA A 44 7.02 -13.71 -8.58
N ALA A 45 7.91 -12.77 -8.93
CA ALA A 45 9.35 -12.96 -8.85
C ALA A 45 9.83 -13.25 -7.41
N GLN A 46 9.33 -12.51 -6.42
CA GLN A 46 9.66 -12.74 -5.01
C GLN A 46 9.14 -14.11 -4.53
N LYS A 47 7.96 -14.53 -5.00
CA LYS A 47 7.41 -15.85 -4.68
C LYS A 47 8.28 -16.98 -5.21
N ASP A 48 8.82 -16.85 -6.42
CA ASP A 48 9.74 -17.84 -6.99
C ASP A 48 11.04 -17.96 -6.17
N GLU A 49 11.42 -16.91 -5.44
CA GLU A 49 12.54 -16.89 -4.49
C GLU A 49 12.17 -17.34 -3.06
N GLY A 50 10.94 -17.79 -2.83
CA GLY A 50 10.47 -18.27 -1.52
C GLY A 50 9.95 -17.18 -0.58
N TYR A 51 9.76 -15.97 -1.08
CA TYR A 51 9.18 -14.87 -0.32
C TYR A 51 7.65 -14.82 -0.48
N GLN A 52 6.99 -14.22 0.50
CA GLN A 52 5.56 -13.90 0.45
C GLN A 52 5.30 -12.50 1.00
N LEU A 53 4.20 -11.87 0.57
CA LEU A 53 3.79 -10.58 1.11
C LEU A 53 3.53 -10.68 2.61
N ALA A 54 4.23 -9.85 3.39
CA ALA A 54 4.08 -9.78 4.85
C ALA A 54 3.15 -8.64 5.29
N PHE A 55 2.97 -7.62 4.44
CA PHE A 55 2.14 -6.45 4.74
C PHE A 55 1.25 -6.10 3.53
N PRO A 56 0.11 -5.40 3.76
CA PRO A 56 -0.67 -4.84 2.67
C PRO A 56 0.20 -3.97 1.76
N ARG A 57 -0.04 -4.02 0.46
CA ARG A 57 0.70 -3.23 -0.53
C ARG A 57 0.42 -1.75 -0.30
N THR A 58 1.44 -0.91 -0.51
CA THR A 58 1.28 0.54 -0.45
C THR A 58 1.32 1.08 -1.86
N LEU A 59 0.26 1.77 -2.27
CA LEU A 59 0.16 2.46 -3.54
C LEU A 59 -0.01 3.96 -3.25
N GLY A 60 0.58 4.82 -4.06
CA GLY A 60 0.44 6.25 -3.87
C GLY A 60 1.05 7.07 -5.00
N LYS A 61 0.98 8.39 -4.85
CA LYS A 61 1.59 9.37 -5.74
C LYS A 61 2.63 10.17 -4.98
N LEU A 62 3.78 10.44 -5.59
CA LEU A 62 4.83 11.27 -5.00
C LEU A 62 5.32 12.33 -5.99
N GLU A 63 5.55 13.53 -5.46
CA GLU A 63 6.38 14.53 -6.11
C GLU A 63 7.85 14.14 -6.00
N ARG A 64 8.67 14.68 -6.91
CA ARG A 64 10.12 14.44 -6.90
C ARG A 64 10.74 14.87 -5.56
N GLY A 65 11.55 13.98 -4.98
CA GLY A 65 12.27 14.25 -3.74
C GLY A 65 11.46 14.07 -2.46
N VAL A 66 10.13 13.91 -2.55
CA VAL A 66 9.27 13.59 -1.41
C VAL A 66 9.41 12.11 -1.06
N GLN A 67 9.35 11.81 0.24
CA GLN A 67 9.40 10.44 0.77
C GLN A 67 8.02 10.00 1.25
N ALA A 68 7.65 8.75 0.98
CA ALA A 68 6.51 8.07 1.59
C ALA A 68 7.01 7.05 2.61
N PRO A 69 6.96 7.34 3.92
CA PRO A 69 7.33 6.37 4.95
C PRO A 69 6.25 5.31 5.16
N LYS A 70 6.68 4.05 5.30
CA LYS A 70 5.87 2.94 5.83
C LYS A 70 6.57 2.33 7.03
N THR A 71 5.93 2.39 8.18
CA THR A 71 6.43 1.71 9.38
C THR A 71 6.03 0.23 9.38
N VAL A 72 7.02 -0.64 9.57
CA VAL A 72 6.85 -2.10 9.66
C VAL A 72 7.49 -2.63 10.94
N PHE A 73 6.94 -3.70 11.52
CA PHE A 73 7.54 -4.40 12.66
C PHE A 73 8.20 -5.68 12.18
N LEU A 74 9.49 -5.85 12.45
CA LEU A 74 10.33 -6.89 11.86
C LEU A 74 11.01 -7.72 12.95
N ASN A 75 11.17 -9.02 12.70
CA ASN A 75 11.84 -9.96 13.58
C ASN A 75 13.23 -10.34 13.01
N PRO A 76 14.29 -10.37 13.83
CA PRO A 76 15.66 -10.55 13.35
C PRO A 76 15.95 -11.98 12.86
N ASN A 77 15.06 -12.95 13.11
CA ASN A 77 15.20 -14.33 12.64
C ASN A 77 14.49 -14.56 11.29
N ARG A 78 14.06 -13.51 10.61
CA ARG A 78 13.33 -13.57 9.34
C ARG A 78 14.03 -12.70 8.31
N GLU A 79 14.26 -13.25 7.13
CA GLU A 79 14.72 -12.48 5.97
C GLU A 79 13.54 -11.75 5.33
N TYR A 80 13.73 -10.47 5.03
CA TYR A 80 12.76 -9.62 4.35
C TYR A 80 13.31 -9.14 3.01
N SER A 81 12.42 -8.70 2.15
CA SER A 81 12.73 -7.97 0.92
C SER A 81 11.73 -6.84 0.77
N PHE A 82 12.21 -5.65 0.43
CA PHE A 82 11.37 -4.50 0.12
C PHE A 82 11.51 -4.20 -1.37
N VAL A 83 10.40 -4.13 -2.09
CA VAL A 83 10.41 -3.84 -3.54
C VAL A 83 9.53 -2.65 -3.82
N ALA A 84 10.10 -1.65 -4.48
CA ALA A 84 9.39 -0.46 -4.94
C ALA A 84 9.44 -0.40 -6.46
N VAL A 85 8.30 -0.04 -7.05
CA VAL A 85 8.12 0.15 -8.49
C VAL A 85 7.44 1.51 -8.70
N CYS A 86 7.56 2.06 -9.90
CA CYS A 86 6.87 3.30 -10.26
C CYS A 86 6.28 3.25 -11.67
N ASP A 87 5.36 4.17 -11.96
CA ASP A 87 4.74 4.28 -13.28
C ASP A 87 5.76 4.60 -14.39
N ARG A 88 5.33 4.53 -15.66
CA ARG A 88 6.22 4.78 -16.81
C ARG A 88 6.88 6.16 -16.84
N SER A 89 6.36 7.13 -16.10
CA SER A 89 6.87 8.51 -16.08
C SER A 89 8.05 8.65 -15.10
N CYS A 90 8.27 7.63 -14.27
CA CYS A 90 9.36 7.55 -13.33
C CYS A 90 10.47 6.64 -13.86
N SER A 91 11.70 7.11 -13.76
CA SER A 91 12.90 6.39 -14.21
C SER A 91 13.92 6.15 -13.10
N ASP A 92 13.58 6.55 -11.87
CA ASP A 92 14.49 6.49 -10.71
C ASP A 92 13.65 6.56 -9.42
N VAL A 93 13.49 5.42 -8.76
CA VAL A 93 12.82 5.24 -7.48
C VAL A 93 13.77 4.60 -6.48
N ASP A 94 13.87 5.17 -5.28
CA ASP A 94 14.70 4.65 -4.21
C ASP A 94 13.86 3.98 -3.11
N ILE A 95 14.51 3.07 -2.38
CA ILE A 95 14.09 2.66 -1.04
C ILE A 95 15.16 3.04 -0.02
N ILE A 96 14.75 3.64 1.10
CA ILE A 96 15.61 3.94 2.24
C ILE A 96 14.98 3.35 3.50
N VAL A 97 15.66 2.39 4.12
CA VAL A 97 15.22 1.75 5.37
C VAL A 97 15.91 2.44 6.53
N LYS A 98 15.14 2.93 7.50
CA LYS A 98 15.64 3.55 8.72
C LYS A 98 15.18 2.78 9.95
N ASP A 99 16.02 2.73 10.97
CA ASP A 99 15.56 2.38 12.32
C ASP A 99 14.80 3.56 12.96
N MET A 100 14.15 3.34 14.10
CA MET A 100 13.38 4.40 14.78
C MET A 100 14.22 5.54 15.36
N SER A 101 15.55 5.44 15.36
CA SER A 101 16.45 6.56 15.69
C SER A 101 16.70 7.48 14.49
N GLY A 102 16.17 7.11 13.31
CA GLY A 102 16.36 7.83 12.04
C GLY A 102 17.62 7.44 11.28
N ARG A 103 18.41 6.48 11.79
CA ARG A 103 19.61 5.99 11.12
C ARG A 103 19.22 5.10 9.94
N VAL A 104 19.83 5.36 8.77
CA VAL A 104 19.70 4.49 7.59
C VAL A 104 20.43 3.18 7.86
N VAL A 105 19.72 2.07 7.72
CA VAL A 105 20.23 0.71 7.97
C VAL A 105 20.31 -0.14 6.70
N ALA A 106 19.59 0.24 5.65
CA ALA A 106 19.70 -0.35 4.31
C ALA A 106 19.09 0.62 3.28
N SER A 107 19.48 0.50 2.01
CA SER A 107 18.90 1.29 0.94
C SER A 107 19.20 0.70 -0.43
N ASP A 108 18.33 1.00 -1.38
CA ASP A 108 18.61 0.96 -2.80
C ASP A 108 18.42 2.37 -3.35
N ILE A 109 19.49 2.91 -3.94
CA ILE A 109 19.57 4.26 -4.50
C ILE A 109 20.14 4.24 -5.92
N ALA A 110 20.10 3.07 -6.57
CA ALA A 110 20.46 2.93 -7.97
C ALA A 110 19.47 3.72 -8.85
N SER A 111 19.94 4.22 -9.99
CA SER A 111 19.11 5.01 -10.91
C SER A 111 18.24 4.13 -11.80
N ASP A 112 17.33 3.38 -11.17
CA ASP A 112 16.45 2.40 -11.80
C ASP A 112 14.97 2.66 -11.45
N ALA A 113 14.06 2.21 -12.32
CA ALA A 113 12.61 2.32 -12.09
C ALA A 113 12.06 1.27 -11.11
N ILE A 114 12.93 0.39 -10.61
CA ILE A 114 12.63 -0.63 -9.61
C ILE A 114 13.74 -0.59 -8.57
N ALA A 115 13.38 -0.52 -7.28
CA ALA A 115 14.31 -0.62 -6.18
C ALA A 115 14.04 -1.87 -5.35
N ILE A 116 15.09 -2.61 -4.98
CA ILE A 116 15.00 -3.86 -4.23
C ILE A 116 15.99 -3.82 -3.07
N VAL A 117 15.48 -4.01 -1.85
CA VAL A 117 16.30 -4.06 -0.63
C VAL A 117 16.06 -5.38 0.11
N PRO A 118 16.95 -6.38 -0.04
CA PRO A 118 17.02 -7.52 0.86
C PRO A 118 17.44 -7.04 2.26
N PHE A 119 16.81 -7.57 3.31
CA PHE A 119 17.03 -7.07 4.65
C PHE A 119 16.85 -8.15 5.72
N LEU A 120 17.88 -8.35 6.54
CA LEU A 120 17.82 -9.09 7.79
C LEU A 120 17.90 -8.07 8.95
N PRO A 121 16.84 -7.87 9.74
CA PRO A 121 16.84 -6.88 10.79
C PRO A 121 17.90 -7.21 11.86
N PRO A 122 18.73 -6.25 12.29
CA PRO A 122 19.73 -6.51 13.33
C PRO A 122 19.12 -6.73 14.72
N ALA A 123 17.89 -6.26 14.93
CA ALA A 123 17.13 -6.44 16.15
C ALA A 123 15.63 -6.44 15.85
N GLU A 124 14.84 -7.02 16.75
CA GLU A 124 13.39 -6.92 16.70
C GLU A 124 12.96 -5.48 16.93
N GLY A 125 12.04 -4.97 16.11
CA GLY A 125 11.55 -3.61 16.29
C GLY A 125 10.85 -3.03 15.09
N ARG A 126 10.55 -1.74 15.20
CA ARG A 126 9.96 -0.95 14.12
C ARG A 126 11.06 -0.37 13.22
N TYR A 127 10.78 -0.35 11.93
CA TYR A 127 11.62 0.26 10.91
C TYR A 127 10.75 1.09 9.97
N GLU A 128 11.29 2.17 9.43
CA GLU A 128 10.65 2.97 8.40
C GLU A 128 11.22 2.63 7.02
N VAL A 129 10.38 2.05 6.16
CA VAL A 129 10.69 1.82 4.76
C VAL A 129 10.18 3.04 3.99
N ASN A 130 11.10 3.87 3.51
CA ASN A 130 10.79 5.11 2.81
C ASN A 130 10.95 4.89 1.30
N VAL A 131 9.89 5.12 0.53
CA VAL A 131 9.98 5.22 -0.94
C VAL A 131 10.24 6.67 -1.32
N ARG A 132 11.15 6.90 -2.27
CA ARG A 132 11.43 8.25 -2.80
C ARG A 132 11.51 8.22 -4.31
N ILE A 133 10.81 9.14 -4.98
CA ILE A 133 10.97 9.31 -6.42
C ILE A 133 12.06 10.33 -6.70
N LYS A 134 13.12 9.90 -7.40
CA LYS A 134 14.27 10.74 -7.76
C LYS A 134 14.11 11.40 -9.12
N LYS A 135 13.59 10.68 -10.10
CA LYS A 135 13.34 11.19 -11.45
C LYS A 135 11.92 10.84 -11.87
N CYS A 136 11.16 11.89 -12.20
CA CYS A 136 9.80 11.83 -12.67
C CYS A 136 9.62 12.90 -13.75
N ALA A 137 9.11 12.50 -14.91
CA ALA A 137 8.84 13.39 -16.05
C ALA A 137 7.51 14.15 -15.88
N ALA A 138 6.60 13.64 -15.05
CA ALA A 138 5.35 14.31 -14.67
C ALA A 138 5.52 15.14 -13.39
N ARG A 139 4.46 15.86 -12.99
CA ARG A 139 4.42 16.58 -11.71
C ARG A 139 4.49 15.61 -10.52
N ASN A 140 3.73 14.52 -10.63
CA ASN A 140 3.69 13.41 -9.69
C ASN A 140 3.87 12.12 -10.48
N CYS A 141 4.52 11.14 -9.88
CA CYS A 141 4.54 9.77 -10.38
C CYS A 141 3.86 8.86 -9.36
N ASP A 142 3.13 7.87 -9.85
CA ASP A 142 2.57 6.80 -9.04
C ASP A 142 3.67 5.80 -8.66
N PHE A 143 3.58 5.22 -7.47
CA PHE A 143 4.50 4.21 -6.96
C PHE A 143 3.76 3.10 -6.23
N GLY A 144 4.41 1.94 -6.16
CA GLY A 144 3.99 0.79 -5.38
C GLY A 144 5.11 0.29 -4.49
N LEU A 145 4.78 -0.19 -3.29
CA LEU A 145 5.71 -0.83 -2.36
C LEU A 145 5.14 -2.16 -1.87
N GLY A 146 5.89 -3.22 -2.12
CA GLY A 146 5.74 -4.54 -1.53
C GLY A 146 6.71 -4.74 -0.37
N VAL A 147 6.23 -5.38 0.70
CA VAL A 147 7.07 -5.80 1.82
C VAL A 147 6.91 -7.29 1.98
N PHE A 148 8.00 -8.01 1.81
CA PHE A 148 8.02 -9.46 1.72
C PHE A 148 8.82 -10.07 2.86
N VAL A 149 8.46 -11.30 3.24
CA VAL A 149 9.19 -12.13 4.20
C VAL A 149 9.44 -13.50 3.59
N LYS A 150 10.64 -14.04 3.80
CA LYS A 150 11.00 -15.38 3.36
C LYS A 150 10.29 -16.43 4.22
N SER A 151 9.75 -17.45 3.55
CA SER A 151 9.02 -18.55 4.19
C SER A 151 9.97 -19.66 4.63
#